data_AF-A0A9X2T483-F1
#
_entry.id   AF-A0A9X2T483-F1
#
_cell.length_a   1.000
_cell.length_b   1.000
_cell.length_c   1.000
_cell.angle_alpha   90.00
_cell.angle_beta   90.00
_cell.angle_gamma   90.00
#
_symmetry.space_group_name_H-M   'P 1'
#
loop_
_entity.id
_entity.type
_entity.pdbx_description
1 polymer ?
#
loop_
_entity_poly.entity_id
_entity_poly.type
_entity_poly.pdbx_seq_one_letter_code
_entity_poly.pdbx_strand_id
1 'polypeptide(L)'
;MPDLLGRPDTLSPLAMLPPHRIRLLLLLVLGAGLLGGCASSRSAQDEVAARAAAVGTWSYEVEDVAPLDQGRFRITIQDGDLRGVVRDQRLGRLRASVRVRDSRLEIDLRDLRISGYIEDGRFTGVLRRSQWEVTTRRQSRTRSQFRSASLFARRVRSATAVDKPGVLECRSLLREAGDCD
;
A
#
# COMPACT_ATOMS: atom_id res chain seq x y z
N MET A 1 -90.68 2.90 23.69
CA MET A 1 -90.60 3.95 24.72
C MET A 1 -89.33 3.69 25.55
N PRO A 2 -88.58 4.71 25.98
CA PRO A 2 -87.39 5.26 25.31
C PRO A 2 -86.08 5.18 26.14
N ASP A 3 -84.99 5.72 25.54
CA ASP A 3 -83.76 6.30 26.15
C ASP A 3 -82.77 5.35 26.87
N LEU A 4 -81.43 5.45 26.77
CA LEU A 4 -80.51 6.57 26.53
C LEU A 4 -79.06 6.05 26.33
N LEU A 5 -78.17 6.94 25.84
CA LEU A 5 -76.70 7.03 26.03
C LEU A 5 -75.72 6.25 25.10
N GLY A 6 -74.91 7.03 24.35
CA GLY A 6 -73.48 6.70 24.13
C GLY A 6 -72.89 6.95 22.72
N ARG A 7 -72.47 8.18 22.39
CA ARG A 7 -71.42 8.48 21.38
C ARG A 7 -70.04 8.19 22.03
N PRO A 8 -68.93 7.90 21.31
CA PRO A 8 -68.34 8.86 20.37
C PRO A 8 -67.71 8.26 19.09
N ASP A 9 -67.44 9.19 18.19
CA ASP A 9 -66.79 9.06 16.89
C ASP A 9 -65.36 8.47 16.97
N THR A 10 -64.97 7.68 15.98
CA THR A 10 -63.56 7.60 15.54
C THR A 10 -63.52 7.54 14.01
N LEU A 11 -63.55 8.74 13.42
CA LEU A 11 -63.07 8.98 12.07
C LEU A 11 -61.57 8.64 12.01
N SER A 12 -61.20 7.88 10.99
CA SER A 12 -59.83 7.67 10.55
C SER A 12 -59.10 9.01 10.39
N PRO A 13 -57.89 9.18 10.95
CA PRO A 13 -56.98 10.20 10.48
C PRO A 13 -56.03 9.55 9.48
N LEU A 14 -56.47 9.37 8.23
CA LEU A 14 -55.55 9.55 7.10
C LEU A 14 -55.32 11.06 6.93
N ALA A 15 -54.74 11.65 7.97
CA ALA A 15 -54.27 13.01 7.96
C ALA A 15 -53.01 13.04 7.10
N MET A 16 -53.21 13.46 5.85
CA MET A 16 -52.27 14.21 5.02
C MET A 16 -50.98 14.58 5.77
N LEU A 17 -49.95 13.75 5.62
CA LEU A 17 -48.61 14.13 5.99
C LEU A 17 -48.15 15.24 5.02
N PRO A 18 -47.70 16.41 5.53
CA PRO A 18 -47.29 17.52 4.68
C PRO A 18 -46.08 17.09 3.81
N PRO A 19 -46.02 17.52 2.53
CA PRO A 19 -45.03 17.06 1.54
C PRO A 19 -43.58 17.31 1.97
N HIS A 20 -43.35 18.21 2.94
CA HIS A 20 -42.04 18.49 3.51
C HIS A 20 -41.51 17.38 4.43
N ARG A 21 -42.37 16.61 5.10
CA ARG A 21 -41.94 15.51 5.99
C ARG A 21 -41.49 14.27 5.23
N ILE A 22 -42.10 14.01 4.06
CA ILE A 22 -41.70 12.92 3.15
C ILE A 22 -40.33 13.21 2.53
N ARG A 23 -40.08 14.48 2.16
CA ARG A 23 -38.79 14.92 1.59
C ARG A 23 -37.64 14.83 2.61
N LEU A 24 -37.91 15.12 3.88
CA LEU A 24 -36.92 15.01 4.96
C LEU A 24 -36.55 13.55 5.27
N LEU A 25 -37.54 12.65 5.26
CA LEU A 25 -37.33 11.21 5.44
C LEU A 25 -36.54 10.58 4.28
N LEU A 26 -36.82 10.99 3.04
CA LEU A 26 -36.03 10.58 1.87
C LEU A 26 -34.59 11.09 1.92
N LEU A 27 -34.35 12.32 2.39
CA LEU A 27 -33.00 12.85 2.59
C LEU A 27 -32.23 12.13 3.71
N LEU A 28 -32.91 11.70 4.78
CA LEU A 28 -32.31 10.91 5.85
C LEU A 28 -31.95 9.48 5.42
N VAL A 29 -32.79 8.84 4.60
CA VAL A 29 -32.50 7.50 4.05
C VAL A 29 -31.40 7.55 2.99
N LEU A 30 -31.35 8.60 2.14
CA LEU A 30 -30.21 8.80 1.22
C LEU A 30 -28.92 9.23 1.95
N GLY A 31 -29.02 9.97 3.06
CA GLY A 31 -27.87 10.39 3.87
C GLY A 31 -27.25 9.27 4.70
N ALA A 32 -28.05 8.30 5.16
CA ALA A 32 -27.58 7.17 5.94
C ALA A 32 -26.87 6.08 5.11
N GLY A 33 -27.11 6.02 3.80
CA GLY A 33 -26.47 5.06 2.89
C GLY A 33 -24.98 5.31 2.60
N LEU A 34 -24.45 6.48 2.96
CA LEU A 34 -23.06 6.87 2.66
C LEU A 34 -22.04 6.48 3.75
N LEU A 35 -22.49 5.93 4.89
CA LEU A 35 -21.60 5.56 6.00
C LEU A 35 -21.26 4.07 6.06
N GLY A 36 -21.79 3.25 5.15
CA GLY A 36 -21.64 1.78 5.17
C GLY A 36 -20.43 1.19 4.44
N GLY A 37 -19.54 2.01 3.85
CA GLY A 37 -18.60 1.55 2.84
C GLY A 37 -17.11 1.90 3.05
N CYS A 38 -16.62 2.04 4.28
CA CYS A 38 -15.22 2.46 4.52
C CYS A 38 -14.25 1.35 4.96
N ALA A 39 -14.69 0.10 5.08
CA ALA A 39 -13.80 -0.99 5.49
C ALA A 39 -12.78 -1.37 4.40
N SER A 40 -13.18 -1.30 3.13
CA SER A 40 -12.32 -1.67 2.00
C SER A 40 -11.32 -0.58 1.58
N SER A 41 -11.56 0.68 1.94
CA SER A 41 -10.68 1.80 1.55
C SER A 41 -9.40 1.86 2.38
N ARG A 42 -9.45 1.46 3.65
CA ARG A 42 -8.26 1.42 4.52
C ARG A 42 -7.24 0.39 4.02
N SER A 43 -7.67 -0.82 3.72
CA SER A 43 -6.76 -1.88 3.22
C SER A 43 -6.11 -1.51 1.89
N ALA A 44 -6.85 -0.90 0.96
CA ALA A 44 -6.29 -0.42 -0.30
C ALA A 44 -5.28 0.72 -0.09
N GLN A 45 -5.58 1.66 0.81
CA GLN A 45 -4.67 2.77 1.14
C GLN A 45 -3.39 2.27 1.82
N ASP A 46 -3.50 1.29 2.72
CA ASP A 46 -2.36 0.65 3.39
C ASP A 46 -1.48 -0.11 2.40
N GLU A 47 -2.07 -0.81 1.43
CA GLU A 47 -1.30 -1.49 0.38
C GLU A 47 -0.54 -0.49 -0.49
N VAL A 48 -1.17 0.61 -0.89
CA VAL A 48 -0.52 1.68 -1.66
C VAL A 48 0.61 2.32 -0.86
N ALA A 49 0.40 2.60 0.43
CA ALA A 49 1.43 3.14 1.32
C ALA A 49 2.61 2.16 1.47
N ALA A 50 2.35 0.87 1.66
CA ALA A 50 3.38 -0.16 1.75
C ALA A 50 4.17 -0.31 0.45
N ARG A 51 3.50 -0.25 -0.71
CA ARG A 51 4.15 -0.22 -2.02
C ARG A 51 5.04 1.01 -2.18
N ALA A 52 4.54 2.20 -1.86
CA ALA A 52 5.30 3.45 -1.93
C ALA A 52 6.51 3.41 -0.98
N ALA A 53 6.34 2.86 0.23
CA ALA A 53 7.42 2.64 1.17
C ALA A 53 8.48 1.71 0.57
N ALA A 54 8.13 0.63 -0.14
CA ALA A 54 9.13 -0.26 -0.72
C ALA A 54 10.05 0.44 -1.75
N VAL A 55 9.54 1.42 -2.51
CA VAL A 55 10.31 2.11 -3.56
C VAL A 55 11.48 2.90 -2.99
N GLY A 56 12.66 2.75 -3.61
CA GLY A 56 13.87 3.45 -3.21
C GLY A 56 15.12 2.60 -3.33
N THR A 57 16.20 3.08 -2.70
CA THR A 57 17.46 2.34 -2.59
C THR A 57 17.73 1.98 -1.14
N TRP A 58 18.09 0.72 -0.93
CA TRP A 58 18.32 0.12 0.37
C TRP A 58 19.72 -0.48 0.42
N SER A 59 20.43 -0.27 1.52
CA SER A 59 21.66 -0.99 1.83
C SER A 59 21.30 -2.15 2.74
N TYR A 60 21.77 -3.36 2.44
CA TYR A 60 21.47 -4.55 3.24
C TYR A 60 22.72 -5.28 3.67
N GLU A 61 22.55 -6.03 4.75
CA GLU A 61 23.50 -7.00 5.31
C GLU A 61 22.72 -8.27 5.69
N VAL A 62 23.39 -9.41 5.57
CA VAL A 62 22.86 -10.71 5.95
C VAL A 62 23.65 -11.21 7.14
N GLU A 63 22.95 -11.68 8.16
CA GLU A 63 23.58 -12.38 9.27
C GLU A 63 23.79 -13.85 8.90
N ASP A 64 24.87 -14.45 9.40
CA ASP A 64 25.26 -15.84 9.15
C ASP A 64 25.71 -16.18 7.72
N VAL A 65 26.12 -17.43 7.54
CA VAL A 65 26.60 -17.97 6.26
C VAL A 65 25.42 -18.17 5.31
N ALA A 66 25.25 -17.24 4.36
CA ALA A 66 24.19 -17.27 3.38
C ALA A 66 24.70 -17.10 1.93
N PRO A 67 23.86 -17.36 0.91
CA PRO A 67 24.13 -17.09 -0.50
C PRO A 67 24.25 -15.60 -0.87
N LEU A 68 23.67 -14.70 -0.08
CA LEU A 68 23.95 -13.27 -0.14
C LEU A 68 24.84 -12.89 1.04
N ASP A 69 25.52 -11.76 0.91
CA ASP A 69 26.41 -11.24 1.96
C ASP A 69 25.94 -9.83 2.36
N GLN A 70 26.41 -8.82 1.64
CA GLN A 70 25.96 -7.45 1.80
C GLN A 70 25.89 -6.74 0.45
N GLY A 71 25.14 -5.64 0.39
CA GLY A 71 25.03 -4.90 -0.84
C GLY A 71 23.90 -3.87 -0.83
N ARG A 72 23.38 -3.61 -2.03
CA ARG A 72 22.26 -2.67 -2.20
C ARG A 72 21.19 -3.27 -3.08
N PHE A 73 19.93 -3.07 -2.73
CA PHE A 73 18.83 -3.30 -3.65
C PHE A 73 18.10 -1.99 -3.97
N ARG A 74 17.77 -1.82 -5.25
CA ARG A 74 16.98 -0.69 -5.76
C ARG A 74 15.64 -1.22 -6.22
N ILE A 75 14.57 -0.67 -5.68
CA ILE A 75 13.18 -0.98 -6.03
C ILE A 75 12.60 0.23 -6.75
N THR A 76 12.02 -0.01 -7.92
CA THR A 76 11.38 1.00 -8.77
C THR A 76 10.03 0.49 -9.25
N ILE A 77 9.12 1.40 -9.55
CA ILE A 77 7.89 1.07 -10.28
C ILE A 77 8.21 1.10 -11.79
N GLN A 78 7.82 0.06 -12.51
CA GLN A 78 7.92 -0.04 -13.97
C GLN A 78 6.62 -0.67 -14.47
N ASP A 79 5.91 0.01 -15.38
CA ASP A 79 4.63 -0.45 -15.94
C ASP A 79 3.58 -0.82 -14.89
N GLY A 80 3.57 -0.11 -13.75
CA GLY A 80 2.67 -0.38 -12.60
C GLY A 80 3.14 -1.48 -11.65
N ASP A 81 4.19 -2.22 -12.00
CA ASP A 81 4.77 -3.28 -11.18
C ASP A 81 6.00 -2.82 -10.41
N LEU A 82 6.23 -3.42 -9.22
CA LEU A 82 7.50 -3.26 -8.51
C LEU A 82 8.57 -4.17 -9.12
N ARG A 83 9.69 -3.55 -9.52
CA ARG A 83 10.87 -4.23 -10.05
C ARG A 83 12.09 -3.94 -9.19
N GLY A 84 12.95 -4.93 -9.01
CA GLY A 84 14.13 -4.85 -8.17
C GLY A 84 15.42 -5.12 -8.94
N VAL A 85 16.50 -4.44 -8.54
CA VAL A 85 17.87 -4.82 -8.90
C VAL A 85 18.68 -4.91 -7.61
N VAL A 86 19.27 -6.07 -7.36
CA VAL A 86 20.19 -6.31 -6.24
C VAL A 86 21.61 -6.24 -6.77
N ARG A 87 22.48 -5.50 -6.08
CA ARG A 87 23.93 -5.50 -6.29
C ARG A 87 24.55 -6.04 -5.01
N ASP A 88 24.83 -7.33 -5.03
CA ASP A 88 25.48 -8.07 -3.95
C ASP A 88 26.99 -8.02 -4.17
N GLN A 89 27.77 -7.92 -3.08
CA GLN A 89 29.22 -7.88 -3.16
C GLN A 89 29.82 -9.17 -3.74
N ARG A 90 29.22 -10.32 -3.45
CA ARG A 90 29.74 -11.63 -3.85
C ARG A 90 29.15 -12.13 -5.16
N LEU A 91 27.86 -11.95 -5.38
CA LEU A 91 27.15 -12.44 -6.57
C LEU A 91 27.03 -11.39 -7.68
N GLY A 92 27.39 -10.13 -7.40
CA GLY A 92 27.27 -9.03 -8.35
C GLY A 92 25.81 -8.61 -8.57
N ARG A 93 25.46 -8.31 -9.83
CA ARG A 93 24.15 -7.75 -10.18
C ARG A 93 23.12 -8.85 -10.45
N LEU A 94 22.00 -8.82 -9.72
CA LEU A 94 20.87 -9.72 -9.86
C LEU A 94 19.59 -8.91 -10.15
N ARG A 95 18.75 -9.42 -11.07
CA ARG A 95 17.39 -8.91 -11.24
C ARG A 95 16.49 -9.56 -10.20
N ALA A 96 15.53 -8.80 -9.68
CA ALA A 96 14.57 -9.28 -8.71
C ALA A 96 13.14 -8.89 -9.09
N SER A 97 12.21 -9.79 -8.81
CA SER A 97 10.77 -9.48 -8.79
C SER A 97 10.41 -9.04 -7.38
N VAL A 98 9.61 -7.98 -7.28
CA VAL A 98 9.23 -7.40 -5.98
C VAL A 98 7.72 -7.41 -5.85
N ARG A 99 7.22 -7.86 -4.72
CA ARG A 99 5.79 -7.88 -4.40
C ARG A 99 5.58 -7.36 -3.00
N VAL A 100 4.49 -6.64 -2.81
CA VAL A 100 3.99 -6.25 -1.49
C VAL A 100 2.64 -6.89 -1.32
N ARG A 101 2.44 -7.65 -0.24
CA ARG A 101 1.18 -8.31 0.12
C ARG A 101 1.00 -8.19 1.61
N ASP A 102 -0.16 -7.70 2.06
CA ASP A 102 -0.47 -7.56 3.49
C ASP A 102 0.65 -6.85 4.26
N SER A 103 1.16 -5.73 3.71
CA SER A 103 2.29 -4.95 4.24
C SER A 103 3.63 -5.69 4.34
N ARG A 104 3.71 -6.92 3.84
CA ARG A 104 4.94 -7.72 3.74
C ARG A 104 5.59 -7.51 2.38
N LEU A 105 6.88 -7.19 2.39
CA LEU A 105 7.71 -7.10 1.20
C LEU A 105 8.33 -8.46 0.89
N GLU A 106 8.13 -8.93 -0.34
CA GLU A 106 8.80 -10.10 -0.92
C GLU A 106 9.69 -9.68 -2.08
N ILE A 107 10.94 -10.16 -2.07
CA ILE A 107 11.90 -9.97 -3.16
C ILE A 107 12.35 -11.36 -3.61
N ASP A 108 12.00 -11.73 -4.84
CA ASP A 108 12.39 -12.98 -5.47
C ASP A 108 13.59 -12.73 -6.40
N LEU A 109 14.70 -13.46 -6.18
CA LEU A 109 15.93 -13.35 -6.96
C LEU A 109 16.52 -14.74 -7.25
N ARG A 110 16.42 -15.20 -8.50
CA ARG A 110 16.80 -16.57 -8.91
C ARG A 110 16.13 -17.64 -8.02
N ASP A 111 16.90 -18.42 -7.27
CA ASP A 111 16.46 -19.47 -6.35
C ASP A 111 16.38 -19.02 -4.89
N LEU A 112 16.41 -17.70 -4.65
CA LEU A 112 16.34 -17.10 -3.32
C LEU A 112 15.13 -16.17 -3.20
N ARG A 113 14.55 -16.13 -2.01
CA ARG A 113 13.47 -15.23 -1.62
C ARG A 113 13.85 -14.51 -0.33
N ILE A 114 13.74 -13.20 -0.33
CA ILE A 114 13.78 -12.37 0.86
C ILE A 114 12.34 -12.00 1.18
N SER A 115 11.92 -12.15 2.43
CA SER A 115 10.60 -11.75 2.87
C SER A 115 10.65 -11.07 4.24
N GLY A 116 9.94 -9.96 4.42
CA GLY A 116 10.01 -9.19 5.66
C GLY A 116 9.09 -7.99 5.66
N TYR A 117 9.31 -7.09 6.62
CA TYR A 117 8.49 -5.90 6.83
C TYR A 117 9.36 -4.65 6.79
N ILE A 118 8.74 -3.53 6.41
CA ILE A 118 9.35 -2.21 6.47
C ILE A 118 8.74 -1.44 7.63
N GLU A 119 9.58 -0.91 8.50
CA GLU A 119 9.19 -0.06 9.61
C GLU A 119 10.26 1.02 9.80
N ASP A 120 9.85 2.29 9.90
CA ASP A 120 10.75 3.44 10.12
C ASP A 120 11.96 3.51 9.19
N GLY A 121 11.78 3.17 7.90
CA GLY A 121 12.86 3.18 6.91
C GLY A 121 13.90 2.07 7.08
N ARG A 122 13.62 1.11 7.96
CA ARG A 122 14.35 -0.15 8.09
C ARG A 122 13.53 -1.29 7.51
N PHE A 123 14.21 -2.24 6.92
CA PHE A 123 13.64 -3.49 6.48
C PHE A 123 14.26 -4.62 7.30
N THR A 124 13.41 -5.44 7.89
CA THR A 124 13.82 -6.63 8.63
C THR A 124 13.15 -7.83 7.99
N GLY A 125 13.95 -8.81 7.58
CA GLY A 125 13.43 -9.95 6.86
C GLY A 125 14.30 -11.19 6.98
N VAL A 126 13.87 -12.23 6.28
CA VAL A 126 14.53 -13.52 6.23
C VAL A 126 14.82 -13.85 4.76
N LEU A 127 16.08 -14.14 4.48
CA LEU A 127 16.54 -14.75 3.25
C LEU A 127 16.35 -16.26 3.34
N ARG A 128 15.75 -16.87 2.34
CA ARG A 128 15.58 -18.32 2.22
C ARG A 128 15.67 -18.77 0.78
N ARG A 129 15.74 -20.08 0.55
CA ARG A 129 15.57 -20.64 -0.80
C ARG A 129 14.11 -20.50 -1.26
N SER A 130 13.93 -20.15 -2.52
CA SER A 130 12.66 -20.21 -3.24
C SER A 130 12.35 -21.69 -3.52
N GLN A 131 11.89 -22.40 -2.50
CA GLN A 131 11.34 -23.74 -2.70
C GLN A 131 9.97 -23.59 -3.36
N TRP A 132 9.85 -24.04 -4.61
CA TRP A 132 8.56 -24.39 -5.16
C TRP A 132 8.03 -25.57 -4.37
N GLU A 133 6.84 -25.43 -3.80
CA GLU A 133 6.05 -26.55 -3.34
C GLU A 133 5.59 -27.35 -4.56
N VAL A 134 6.49 -28.13 -5.15
CA VAL A 134 6.15 -29.14 -6.16
C VAL A 134 7.05 -30.35 -5.94
N THR A 135 6.42 -31.47 -5.61
CA THR A 135 6.94 -32.84 -5.63
C THR A 135 7.48 -33.20 -7.02
N THR A 136 8.70 -32.76 -7.38
CA THR A 136 9.35 -33.26 -8.61
C THR A 136 10.81 -33.64 -8.40
N ARG A 137 11.05 -34.93 -8.66
CA ARG A 137 12.29 -35.60 -9.07
C ARG A 137 13.60 -34.87 -8.79
N ARG A 138 14.22 -35.29 -7.67
CA ARG A 138 15.62 -35.74 -7.56
C ARG A 138 16.58 -35.11 -8.58
N GLN A 139 16.83 -33.81 -8.45
CA GLN A 139 18.01 -33.18 -9.06
C GLN A 139 19.09 -33.07 -7.97
N SER A 140 20.05 -34.00 -8.05
CA SER A 140 21.25 -34.02 -7.22
C SER A 140 22.06 -32.75 -7.49
N ARG A 141 21.78 -31.69 -6.73
CA ARG A 141 22.72 -30.57 -6.55
C ARG A 141 23.33 -30.76 -5.17
N THR A 142 24.66 -30.70 -5.09
CA THR A 142 25.45 -30.66 -3.85
C THR A 142 24.64 -29.95 -2.76
N ARG A 143 24.31 -30.68 -1.70
CA ARG A 143 23.31 -30.31 -0.70
C ARG A 143 23.75 -29.03 0.00
N SER A 144 23.42 -27.87 -0.58
CA SER A 144 23.63 -26.55 0.01
C SER A 144 23.00 -26.56 1.40
N GLN A 145 23.82 -26.48 2.44
CA GLN A 145 23.36 -26.53 3.84
C GLN A 145 22.52 -25.31 4.21
N PHE A 146 22.62 -24.22 3.44
CA PHE A 146 21.83 -23.01 3.65
C PHE A 146 20.30 -23.30 3.64
N ARG A 147 19.64 -22.92 4.73
CA ARG A 147 18.18 -22.98 4.90
C ARG A 147 17.58 -21.58 4.88
N SER A 148 18.06 -20.74 5.78
CA SER A 148 17.63 -19.36 5.94
C SER A 148 18.70 -18.54 6.66
N ALA A 149 18.61 -17.22 6.54
CA ALA A 149 19.41 -16.25 7.27
C ALA A 149 18.59 -14.97 7.51
N SER A 150 18.91 -14.25 8.58
CA SER A 150 18.33 -12.93 8.83
C SER A 150 18.94 -11.91 7.87
N LEU A 151 18.12 -10.98 7.38
CA LEU A 151 18.56 -9.90 6.50
C LEU A 151 18.00 -8.59 7.00
N PHE A 152 18.89 -7.61 7.19
CA PHE A 152 18.55 -6.27 7.61
C PHE A 152 18.91 -5.30 6.52
N ALA A 153 18.04 -4.33 6.25
CA ALA A 153 18.34 -3.26 5.31
C ALA A 153 17.91 -1.89 5.84
N ARG A 154 18.67 -0.87 5.48
CA ARG A 154 18.39 0.54 5.79
C ARG A 154 18.20 1.32 4.51
N ARG A 155 17.20 2.21 4.49
CA ARG A 155 16.96 3.07 3.35
C ARG A 155 18.10 4.09 3.21
N VAL A 156 18.72 4.11 2.03
CA VAL A 156 19.76 5.08 1.66
C VAL A 156 19.15 6.25 0.90
N ARG A 157 18.15 5.99 0.05
CA ARG A 157 17.41 7.02 -0.71
C ARG A 157 15.94 6.65 -0.81
N SER A 158 15.07 7.57 -0.41
CA SER A 158 13.63 7.46 -0.62
C SER A 158 13.26 7.85 -2.05
N ALA A 159 12.16 7.30 -2.55
CA ALA A 159 11.57 7.70 -3.83
C ALA A 159 11.09 9.16 -3.79
N THR A 160 10.55 9.61 -2.65
CA THR A 160 10.06 10.97 -2.44
C THR A 160 11.12 12.07 -2.60
N ALA A 161 12.41 11.73 -2.55
CA ALA A 161 13.48 12.71 -2.78
C ALA A 161 13.81 12.92 -4.26
N VAL A 162 13.32 12.06 -5.17
CA VAL A 162 13.62 12.16 -6.61
C VAL A 162 12.61 13.08 -7.33
N ASP A 163 11.40 13.24 -6.79
CA ASP A 163 10.35 14.15 -7.30
C ASP A 163 10.31 15.50 -6.55
N LYS A 164 11.47 16.06 -6.15
CA LYS A 164 11.54 17.52 -6.08
C LYS A 164 11.91 17.99 -7.47
N PRO A 165 10.96 18.49 -8.30
CA PRO A 165 11.35 19.33 -9.42
C PRO A 165 12.26 20.41 -8.81
N GLY A 166 13.51 20.43 -9.28
CA GLY A 166 14.46 21.45 -8.88
C GLY A 166 13.77 22.79 -9.06
N VAL A 167 13.67 23.54 -7.96
CA VAL A 167 13.45 24.98 -7.89
C VAL A 167 12.74 25.49 -9.14
N LEU A 168 11.41 25.60 -9.09
CA LEU A 168 10.74 26.59 -9.90
C LEU A 168 11.46 27.91 -9.59
N GLU A 169 12.34 28.33 -10.49
CA GLU A 169 12.75 29.72 -10.59
C GLU A 169 11.45 30.48 -10.77
N CYS A 170 10.90 30.94 -9.66
CA CYS A 170 9.97 32.06 -9.67
C CYS A 170 10.76 33.24 -10.22
N ARG A 171 10.91 33.28 -11.55
CA ARG A 171 11.22 34.51 -12.26
C ARG A 171 10.11 35.47 -11.90
N SER A 172 10.42 36.34 -10.94
CA SER A 172 9.65 37.52 -10.63
C SER A 172 9.43 38.27 -11.93
N LEU A 173 8.23 38.16 -12.50
CA LEU A 173 7.74 39.06 -13.54
C LEU A 173 7.25 40.34 -12.87
N LEU A 174 8.11 40.99 -12.07
CA LEU A 174 7.94 42.39 -11.73
C LEU A 174 8.58 43.19 -12.86
N ARG A 175 7.81 43.37 -13.93
CA ARG A 175 8.06 44.42 -14.92
C ARG A 175 7.75 45.73 -14.19
N GLU A 176 8.79 46.49 -13.88
CA GLU A 176 8.68 47.89 -13.49
C GLU A 176 7.71 48.59 -14.44
N ALA A 177 6.58 49.07 -13.90
CA ALA A 177 5.82 50.14 -14.51
C ALA A 177 6.57 51.43 -14.19
N GLY A 178 7.62 51.70 -14.95
CA GLY A 178 8.32 52.98 -15.01
C GLY A 178 8.00 53.64 -16.34
N ASP A 179 7.24 54.74 -16.25
CA ASP A 179 7.21 55.91 -17.13
C ASP A 179 7.02 55.73 -18.65
N CYS A 180 5.90 56.26 -19.15
CA CYS A 180 5.82 57.19 -20.27
C CYS A 180 4.46 57.92 -20.24
N ASP A 181 4.55 59.25 -20.29
CA ASP A 181 3.53 60.33 -20.41
C ASP A 181 2.81 60.84 -19.14
#